data_AF-A0AAE4WBW7-F1
#
_entry.id   AF-A0AAE4WBW7-F1
#
_cell.length_a   1.000
_cell.length_b   1.000
_cell.length_c   1.000
_cell.angle_alpha   90.00
_cell.angle_beta   90.00
_cell.angle_gamma   90.00
#
_symmetry.space_group_name_H-M   'P 1'
#
loop_
_entity.id
_entity.type
_entity.pdbx_description
1 polymer ?
#
loop_
_entity_poly.entity_id
_entity_poly.type
_entity_poly.pdbx_seq_one_letter_code
_entity_poly.pdbx_strand_id
1 'polypeptide(L)'
;MPNSTTIPDTYFIGLTQQSSAGGLARLAAGAAEILPAFKVYPGRASFAEFVRPIEQRLDGDPHVEKVAIQPVLGRYGASQELSVGLEILASEGFNAAALAETVFRQARAARQLDAFVGRVLLPGEWTDNARPGLTVLFREPRRIGELGSLRAEIGSFPGEGWPIDGFTTIPIRGGMVGMVKGLRYVFLPEISIRWDAALYERLAGEPEEMEIILIDQATKIGRLRKPLLQHSYIEDAYLNWFDVIVGGIENYDEIIGRLAATVAVHVRNHASMTRKPFSEILQLDSAAVLQDRLFHIRASAMMLGQTTASRAHDLQSTSRTGIVEPKVSENVQAYG
;
A
#
# COMPACT_ATOMS: atom_id res chain seq x y z
N MET A 1 2.67 43.27 2.79
CA MET A 1 3.70 42.27 3.16
C MET A 1 3.89 41.36 1.95
N PRO A 2 5.13 41.04 1.54
CA PRO A 2 5.32 40.13 0.42
C PRO A 2 4.78 38.76 0.81
N ASN A 3 3.93 38.17 -0.04
CA ASN A 3 3.38 36.83 0.13
C ASN A 3 4.54 35.85 0.34
N SER A 4 4.62 35.26 1.53
CA SER A 4 5.38 34.04 1.75
C SER A 4 4.78 32.98 0.84
N THR A 5 5.38 32.74 -0.32
CA THR A 5 5.09 31.58 -1.17
C THR A 5 5.54 30.35 -0.40
N THR A 6 4.63 29.81 0.43
CA THR A 6 4.79 28.52 1.06
C THR A 6 4.86 27.46 -0.04
N ILE A 7 5.91 26.65 0.00
CA ILE A 7 6.05 25.51 -0.93
C ILE A 7 4.92 24.53 -0.62
N PRO A 8 4.09 24.14 -1.62
CA PRO A 8 2.98 23.22 -1.41
C PRO A 8 3.50 21.83 -1.06
N ASP A 9 2.77 21.13 -0.20
CA ASP A 9 3.08 19.76 0.20
C ASP A 9 2.58 18.78 -0.86
N THR A 10 3.32 17.68 -1.06
CA THR A 10 2.94 16.64 -2.01
C THR A 10 2.44 15.40 -1.28
N TYR A 11 1.24 14.92 -1.63
CA TYR A 11 0.66 13.68 -1.10
C TYR A 11 0.45 12.63 -2.19
N PHE A 12 0.51 11.37 -1.82
CA PHE A 12 0.31 10.21 -2.70
C PHE A 12 -0.27 9.04 -1.90
N ILE A 13 -0.78 8.01 -2.59
CA ILE A 13 -1.42 6.86 -1.94
C ILE A 13 -0.94 5.55 -2.51
N GLY A 14 -0.93 4.54 -1.66
CA GLY A 14 -0.89 3.16 -2.06
C GLY A 14 -2.27 2.51 -1.92
N LEU A 15 -3.05 2.49 -3.01
CA LEU A 15 -4.41 1.95 -3.04
C LEU A 15 -4.62 1.11 -4.30
N THR A 16 -5.32 -0.01 -4.16
CA THR A 16 -5.67 -0.93 -5.26
C THR A 16 -7.15 -1.23 -5.26
N GLN A 17 -7.67 -1.52 -6.45
CA GLN A 17 -9.08 -1.85 -6.64
C GLN A 17 -9.35 -3.36 -6.48
N GLN A 18 -8.35 -4.19 -6.17
CA GLN A 18 -8.53 -5.64 -6.18
C GLN A 18 -8.92 -6.19 -4.80
N SER A 19 -10.02 -6.96 -4.79
CA SER A 19 -10.25 -8.00 -3.79
C SER A 19 -9.13 -9.02 -3.94
N SER A 20 -8.18 -9.00 -3.01
CA SER A 20 -7.12 -9.99 -2.86
C SER A 20 -7.67 -11.41 -3.06
N ALA A 21 -7.38 -12.03 -4.23
CA ALA A 21 -7.38 -13.48 -4.52
C ALA A 21 -7.53 -13.85 -6.02
N GLY A 22 -8.06 -12.96 -6.89
CA GLY A 22 -8.45 -13.38 -8.25
C GLY A 22 -7.40 -13.24 -9.36
N GLY A 23 -6.56 -12.20 -9.32
CA GLY A 23 -5.55 -11.93 -10.35
C GLY A 23 -4.19 -12.60 -10.07
N LEU A 24 -3.86 -12.75 -8.79
CA LEU A 24 -2.57 -13.21 -8.26
C LEU A 24 -2.23 -14.67 -8.62
N ALA A 25 -3.18 -15.58 -8.55
CA ALA A 25 -2.93 -17.00 -8.80
C ALA A 25 -2.61 -17.33 -10.27
N ARG A 26 -2.97 -16.45 -11.22
CA ARG A 26 -2.90 -16.77 -12.66
C ARG A 26 -1.62 -16.28 -13.34
N LEU A 27 -0.99 -15.21 -12.85
CA LEU A 27 0.25 -14.70 -13.43
C LEU A 27 1.51 -15.41 -12.88
N ALA A 28 1.47 -15.88 -11.62
CA ALA A 28 2.62 -16.50 -10.96
C ALA A 28 2.91 -17.96 -11.38
N ALA A 29 1.93 -18.65 -12.00
CA ALA A 29 2.03 -20.10 -12.23
C ALA A 29 2.82 -20.50 -13.49
N GLY A 30 3.45 -19.58 -14.23
CA GLY A 30 4.37 -19.88 -15.35
C GLY A 30 3.83 -20.74 -16.51
N ALA A 31 2.60 -21.22 -16.41
CA ALA A 31 1.97 -22.23 -17.28
C ALA A 31 0.50 -21.88 -17.60
N ALA A 32 0.01 -20.71 -17.18
CA ALA A 32 -1.35 -20.28 -17.45
C ALA A 32 -1.39 -19.20 -18.53
N GLU A 33 -2.36 -19.36 -19.43
CA GLU A 33 -2.71 -18.47 -20.52
C GLU A 33 -2.70 -16.98 -20.07
N ILE A 34 -1.96 -16.14 -20.80
CA ILE A 34 -1.94 -14.69 -20.56
C ILE A 34 -3.37 -14.16 -20.81
N LEU A 35 -4.11 -13.91 -19.74
CA LEU A 35 -5.44 -13.32 -19.86
C LEU A 35 -5.29 -11.90 -20.41
N PRO A 36 -6.10 -11.52 -21.42
CA PRO A 36 -6.10 -10.16 -21.92
C PRO A 36 -6.36 -9.17 -20.79
N ALA A 37 -5.64 -8.04 -20.85
CA ALA A 37 -5.77 -6.89 -19.96
C ALA A 37 -7.22 -6.61 -19.50
N PHE A 38 -8.18 -6.58 -20.42
CA PHE A 38 -9.59 -6.28 -20.13
C PHE A 38 -10.32 -7.32 -19.24
N LYS A 39 -9.77 -8.53 -19.07
CA LYS A 39 -10.33 -9.58 -18.18
C LYS A 39 -9.76 -9.52 -16.75
N VAL A 40 -8.69 -8.74 -16.54
CA VAL A 40 -7.97 -8.64 -15.26
C VAL A 40 -8.02 -7.22 -14.69
N TYR A 41 -8.13 -6.21 -15.57
CA TYR A 41 -8.33 -4.83 -15.19
C TYR A 41 -9.82 -4.49 -15.16
N PRO A 42 -10.36 -3.94 -14.05
CA PRO A 42 -11.67 -3.32 -14.06
C PRO A 42 -11.76 -2.29 -15.18
N GLY A 43 -12.89 -2.25 -15.89
CA GLY A 43 -13.13 -1.25 -16.92
C GLY A 43 -13.08 0.17 -16.34
N ARG A 44 -12.85 1.17 -17.19
CA ARG A 44 -12.76 2.59 -16.78
C ARG A 44 -13.91 3.05 -15.86
N ALA A 45 -15.12 2.55 -16.10
CA ALA A 45 -16.29 2.87 -15.27
C ALA A 45 -16.15 2.35 -13.83
N SER A 46 -15.66 1.12 -13.66
CA SER A 46 -15.43 0.53 -12.35
C SER A 46 -14.30 1.26 -11.62
N PHE A 47 -13.21 1.64 -12.30
CA PHE A 47 -12.17 2.47 -11.68
C PHE A 47 -12.71 3.83 -11.24
N ALA A 48 -13.46 4.52 -12.11
CA ALA A 48 -14.06 5.81 -11.79
C ALA A 48 -15.01 5.72 -10.58
N GLU A 49 -15.81 4.66 -10.47
CA GLU A 49 -16.64 4.42 -9.27
C GLU A 49 -15.82 4.24 -8.00
N PHE A 50 -14.72 3.51 -8.08
CA PHE A 50 -13.83 3.26 -6.94
C PHE A 50 -13.11 4.52 -6.46
N VAL A 51 -12.63 5.37 -7.37
CA VAL A 51 -11.92 6.61 -6.98
C VAL A 51 -12.84 7.79 -6.70
N ARG A 52 -14.12 7.74 -7.12
CA ARG A 52 -15.08 8.84 -6.95
C ARG A 52 -15.15 9.41 -5.52
N PRO A 53 -15.14 8.61 -4.44
CA PRO A 53 -15.14 9.16 -3.08
C PRO A 53 -13.89 9.98 -2.76
N ILE A 54 -12.74 9.61 -3.34
CA ILE A 54 -11.47 10.34 -3.22
C ILE A 54 -11.54 11.62 -4.04
N GLU A 55 -12.01 11.56 -5.29
CA GLU A 55 -12.17 12.74 -6.16
C GLU A 55 -13.11 13.77 -5.51
N GLN A 56 -14.29 13.34 -5.03
CA GLN A 56 -15.25 14.21 -4.34
C GLN A 56 -14.66 14.88 -3.10
N ARG A 57 -13.80 14.17 -2.35
CA ARG A 57 -13.10 14.73 -1.19
C ARG A 57 -12.15 15.85 -1.63
N LEU A 58 -11.36 15.61 -2.67
CA LEU A 58 -10.34 16.53 -3.15
C LEU A 58 -10.96 17.76 -3.84
N ASP A 59 -12.01 17.57 -4.63
CA ASP A 59 -12.74 18.66 -5.30
C ASP A 59 -13.42 19.60 -4.30
N GLY A 60 -13.78 19.09 -3.11
CA GLY A 60 -14.41 19.86 -2.05
C GLY A 60 -13.45 20.61 -1.12
N ASP A 61 -12.13 20.43 -1.26
CA ASP A 61 -11.14 21.04 -0.36
C ASP A 61 -10.45 22.24 -1.04
N PRO A 62 -10.64 23.49 -0.52
CA PRO A 62 -10.07 24.69 -1.14
C PRO A 62 -8.54 24.77 -1.04
N HIS A 63 -7.91 23.91 -0.25
CA HIS A 63 -6.46 23.84 -0.08
C HIS A 63 -5.79 22.87 -1.06
N VAL A 64 -6.55 22.23 -1.95
CA VAL A 64 -6.01 21.39 -3.02
C VAL A 64 -5.68 22.27 -4.23
N GLU A 65 -4.40 22.40 -4.55
CA GLU A 65 -3.94 23.20 -5.68
C GLU A 65 -3.97 22.42 -7.00
N LYS A 66 -3.51 21.16 -6.96
CA LYS A 66 -3.44 20.28 -8.12
C LYS A 66 -3.67 18.84 -7.72
N VAL A 67 -4.38 18.11 -8.58
CA VAL A 67 -4.56 16.66 -8.48
C VAL A 67 -4.22 16.02 -9.82
N ALA A 68 -3.53 14.88 -9.75
CA ALA A 68 -3.39 13.96 -10.86
C ALA A 68 -3.78 12.56 -10.36
N ILE A 69 -4.86 12.01 -10.92
CA ILE A 69 -5.37 10.67 -10.61
C ILE A 69 -5.53 9.86 -11.89
N GLN A 70 -5.05 8.61 -11.90
CA GLN A 70 -5.20 7.72 -13.04
C GLN A 70 -5.03 6.24 -12.62
N PRO A 71 -5.59 5.29 -13.39
CA PRO A 71 -5.32 3.88 -13.18
C PRO A 71 -3.88 3.56 -13.61
N VAL A 72 -3.15 2.85 -12.76
CA VAL A 72 -1.74 2.47 -12.98
C VAL A 72 -1.51 1.03 -12.53
N LEU A 73 -0.36 0.45 -12.90
CA LEU A 73 0.10 -0.80 -12.30
C LEU A 73 0.85 -0.48 -11.01
N GLY A 74 0.48 -1.10 -9.90
CA GLY A 74 1.23 -1.08 -8.65
C GLY A 74 1.93 -2.40 -8.36
N ARG A 75 2.55 -2.48 -7.18
CA ARG A 75 3.19 -3.68 -6.63
C ARG A 75 3.04 -3.65 -5.12
N TYR A 76 2.36 -4.65 -4.57
CA TYR A 76 2.29 -4.92 -3.14
C TYR A 76 2.77 -6.37 -2.96
N GLY A 77 3.94 -6.53 -2.33
CA GLY A 77 4.63 -7.82 -2.24
C GLY A 77 5.11 -8.36 -3.61
N ALA A 78 4.81 -9.64 -3.89
CA ALA A 78 5.31 -10.36 -5.06
C ALA A 78 4.49 -10.14 -6.37
N SER A 79 3.37 -9.40 -6.32
CA SER A 79 2.44 -9.33 -7.45
C SER A 79 2.23 -7.93 -8.02
N GLN A 80 1.82 -7.88 -9.29
CA GLN A 80 1.38 -6.65 -9.94
C GLN A 80 -0.14 -6.53 -9.83
N GLU A 81 -0.61 -5.37 -9.36
CA GLU A 81 -2.03 -5.11 -9.13
C GLU A 81 -2.46 -3.83 -9.84
N LEU A 82 -3.75 -3.69 -10.18
CA LEU A 82 -4.25 -2.41 -10.64
C LEU A 82 -4.37 -1.47 -9.44
N SER A 83 -3.62 -0.39 -9.49
CA SER A 83 -3.51 0.60 -8.42
C SER A 83 -3.97 1.97 -8.87
N VAL A 84 -4.20 2.82 -7.88
CA VAL A 84 -4.52 4.23 -8.08
C VAL A 84 -3.21 5.01 -8.07
N GLY A 85 -2.84 5.58 -9.21
CA GLY A 85 -1.77 6.56 -9.28
C GLY A 85 -2.35 7.91 -8.90
N LEU A 86 -2.06 8.39 -7.70
CA LEU A 86 -2.52 9.68 -7.19
C LEU A 86 -1.33 10.54 -6.78
N GLU A 87 -1.35 11.79 -7.21
CA GLU A 87 -0.51 12.84 -6.67
C GLU A 87 -1.33 14.11 -6.43
N ILE A 88 -1.21 14.66 -5.23
CA ILE A 88 -1.90 15.86 -4.78
C ILE A 88 -0.84 16.88 -4.41
N LEU A 89 -0.97 18.10 -4.91
CA LEU A 89 -0.28 19.27 -4.40
C LEU A 89 -1.29 20.07 -3.59
N ALA A 90 -0.96 20.31 -2.33
CA ALA A 90 -1.85 20.93 -1.37
C ALA A 90 -1.14 22.06 -0.62
N SER A 91 -1.88 23.14 -0.38
CA SER A 91 -1.42 24.28 0.39
C SER A 91 -1.61 24.04 1.89
N GLU A 92 -1.17 25.02 2.68
CA GLU A 92 -1.54 25.10 4.09
C GLU A 92 -3.07 25.12 4.24
N GLY A 93 -3.59 24.41 5.26
CA GLY A 93 -5.00 24.15 5.54
C GLY A 93 -5.51 22.76 5.11
N PHE A 94 -4.80 22.04 4.25
CA PHE A 94 -5.28 20.76 3.72
C PHE A 94 -5.50 19.68 4.79
N ASN A 95 -6.65 18.99 4.71
CA ASN A 95 -7.03 17.99 5.69
C ASN A 95 -6.54 16.58 5.28
N ALA A 96 -5.26 16.30 5.58
CA ALA A 96 -4.64 15.00 5.30
C ALA A 96 -5.34 13.82 6.03
N ALA A 97 -5.92 14.05 7.21
CA ALA A 97 -6.65 13.01 7.94
C ALA A 97 -7.93 12.58 7.19
N ALA A 98 -8.65 13.54 6.60
CA ALA A 98 -9.83 13.27 5.79
C ALA A 98 -9.51 12.52 4.49
N LEU A 99 -8.38 12.84 3.85
CA LEU A 99 -7.86 12.06 2.73
C LEU A 99 -7.58 10.62 3.17
N ALA A 100 -6.79 10.44 4.23
CA ALA A 100 -6.42 9.12 4.73
C ALA A 100 -7.65 8.28 5.12
N GLU A 101 -8.62 8.87 5.82
CA GLU A 101 -9.88 8.20 6.18
C GLU A 101 -10.60 7.66 4.93
N THR A 102 -10.70 8.50 3.90
CA THR A 102 -11.37 8.16 2.64
C THR A 102 -10.64 7.02 1.93
N VAL A 103 -9.31 7.09 1.85
CA VAL A 103 -8.47 6.05 1.24
C VAL A 103 -8.62 4.71 1.97
N PHE A 104 -8.54 4.69 3.31
CA PHE A 104 -8.66 3.45 4.06
C PHE A 104 -10.07 2.84 4.02
N ARG A 105 -11.12 3.67 3.93
CA ARG A 105 -12.47 3.16 3.65
C ARG A 105 -12.54 2.46 2.30
N GLN A 106 -11.91 3.01 1.26
CA GLN A 106 -11.84 2.36 -0.06
C GLN A 106 -11.02 1.07 -0.02
N ALA A 107 -9.86 1.08 0.64
CA ALA A 107 -9.01 -0.10 0.79
C ALA A 107 -9.75 -1.24 1.52
N ARG A 108 -10.46 -0.92 2.61
CA ARG A 108 -11.30 -1.86 3.35
C ARG A 108 -12.43 -2.42 2.48
N ALA A 109 -13.16 -1.56 1.76
CA ALA A 109 -14.23 -1.98 0.87
C ALA A 109 -13.72 -2.90 -0.24
N ALA A 110 -12.51 -2.63 -0.75
CA ALA A 110 -11.81 -3.47 -1.73
C ALA A 110 -11.18 -4.73 -1.10
N ARG A 111 -11.18 -4.90 0.22
CA ARG A 111 -10.46 -5.97 0.94
C ARG A 111 -8.98 -6.04 0.58
N GLN A 112 -8.35 -4.89 0.34
CA GLN A 112 -6.92 -4.82 0.07
C GLN A 112 -6.14 -5.20 1.35
N LEU A 113 -5.09 -6.02 1.24
CA LEU A 113 -4.33 -6.46 2.41
C LEU A 113 -3.69 -5.31 3.18
N ASP A 114 -3.04 -4.41 2.47
CA ASP A 114 -2.37 -3.24 3.03
C ASP A 114 -2.51 -2.05 2.08
N ALA A 115 -2.83 -0.88 2.61
CA ALA A 115 -2.87 0.39 1.89
C ALA A 115 -2.09 1.45 2.68
N PHE A 116 -1.73 2.55 2.02
CA PHE A 116 -1.06 3.65 2.70
C PHE A 116 -1.38 5.03 2.10
N VAL A 117 -1.17 6.07 2.89
CA VAL A 117 -1.14 7.46 2.43
C VAL A 117 0.19 8.07 2.85
N GLY A 118 0.88 8.70 1.91
CA GLY A 118 2.19 9.29 2.12
C GLY A 118 2.21 10.78 1.81
N ARG A 119 3.03 11.51 2.54
CA ARG A 119 3.41 12.90 2.30
C ARG A 119 4.91 12.96 2.04
N VAL A 120 5.32 13.66 0.99
CA VAL A 120 6.73 13.92 0.72
C VAL A 120 7.24 14.94 1.72
N LEU A 121 8.31 14.61 2.45
CA LEU A 121 8.98 15.56 3.34
C LEU A 121 9.87 16.49 2.52
N LEU A 122 9.80 17.79 2.80
CA LEU A 122 10.65 18.78 2.13
C LEU A 122 12.12 18.63 2.58
N PRO A 123 13.10 19.11 1.79
CA PRO A 123 14.49 19.13 2.24
C PRO A 123 14.66 19.84 3.58
N GLY A 124 15.25 19.15 4.56
CA GLY A 124 15.43 19.66 5.93
C GLY A 124 14.23 19.46 6.86
N GLU A 125 13.11 18.93 6.35
CA GLU A 125 11.99 18.48 7.17
C GLU A 125 12.22 17.05 7.69
N TRP A 126 11.82 16.80 8.93
CA TRP A 126 11.93 15.49 9.57
C TRP A 126 10.72 15.22 10.45
N THR A 127 10.27 13.97 10.49
CA THR A 127 9.25 13.46 11.41
C THR A 127 9.76 12.17 12.04
N ASP A 128 9.32 11.85 13.26
CA ASP A 128 9.59 10.56 13.90
C ASP A 128 9.10 9.36 13.06
N ASN A 129 8.06 9.60 12.27
CA ASN A 129 7.44 8.64 11.35
C ASN A 129 8.02 8.66 9.92
N ALA A 130 9.20 9.25 9.72
CA ALA A 130 9.81 9.32 8.40
C ALA A 130 10.20 7.92 7.88
N ARG A 131 9.90 7.65 6.62
CA ARG A 131 10.25 6.43 5.89
C ARG A 131 11.11 6.79 4.68
N PRO A 132 12.25 6.13 4.46
CA PRO A 132 13.10 6.40 3.31
C PRO A 132 12.49 5.80 2.05
N GLY A 133 12.75 6.43 0.91
CA GLY A 133 12.35 5.88 -0.38
C GLY A 133 13.11 6.46 -1.56
N LEU A 134 13.03 5.77 -2.68
CA LEU A 134 13.60 6.16 -3.96
C LEU A 134 12.52 6.86 -4.79
N THR A 135 12.83 8.05 -5.31
CA THR A 135 12.07 8.68 -6.39
C THR A 135 12.90 8.63 -7.67
N VAL A 136 12.27 8.20 -8.76
CA VAL A 136 12.85 8.18 -10.12
C VAL A 136 11.96 9.03 -11.02
N LEU A 137 12.53 10.03 -11.67
CA LEU A 137 11.85 10.90 -12.63
C LEU A 137 12.37 10.62 -14.03
N PHE A 138 11.45 10.63 -15.00
CA PHE A 138 11.78 10.38 -16.41
C PHE A 138 11.82 11.70 -17.17
N ARG A 139 12.79 11.83 -18.10
CA ARG A 139 12.93 13.01 -18.97
C ARG A 139 11.67 13.26 -19.80
N GLU A 140 11.03 12.18 -20.20
CA GLU A 140 9.76 12.17 -20.90
C GLU A 140 8.84 11.13 -20.27
N PRO A 141 7.52 11.35 -20.27
CA PRO A 141 6.53 10.35 -19.91
C PRO A 141 6.83 8.95 -20.46
N ARG A 142 6.78 7.92 -19.61
CA ARG A 142 7.03 6.52 -20.01
C ARG A 142 5.80 5.67 -19.78
N ARG A 143 5.61 4.64 -20.61
CA ARG A 143 4.53 3.66 -20.41
C ARG A 143 4.94 2.70 -19.29
N ILE A 144 4.08 2.53 -18.29
CA ILE A 144 4.38 1.69 -17.11
C ILE A 144 4.73 0.23 -17.48
N GLY A 145 4.14 -0.30 -18.56
CA GLY A 145 4.43 -1.64 -19.07
C GLY A 145 5.85 -1.81 -19.64
N GLU A 146 6.51 -0.73 -20.06
CA GLU A 146 7.87 -0.75 -20.61
C GLU A 146 8.95 -0.68 -19.53
N LEU A 147 8.56 -0.39 -18.29
CA LEU A 147 9.48 -0.21 -17.17
C LEU A 147 9.82 -1.52 -16.44
N GLY A 148 9.47 -2.69 -17.01
CA GLY A 148 9.66 -3.99 -16.38
C GLY A 148 11.12 -4.27 -15.97
N SER A 149 12.08 -3.96 -16.84
CA SER A 149 13.51 -4.14 -16.57
C SER A 149 14.01 -3.21 -15.47
N LEU A 150 13.66 -1.92 -15.53
CA LEU A 150 14.00 -0.94 -14.50
C LEU A 150 13.41 -1.35 -13.13
N ARG A 151 12.17 -1.81 -13.12
CA ARG A 151 11.51 -2.28 -11.88
C ARG A 151 12.19 -3.53 -11.33
N ALA A 152 12.64 -4.43 -12.20
CA ALA A 152 13.42 -5.60 -11.81
C ALA A 152 14.77 -5.16 -11.22
N GLU A 153 15.50 -4.26 -11.89
CA GLU A 153 16.77 -3.71 -11.41
C GLU A 153 16.66 -3.06 -10.03
N ILE A 154 15.64 -2.21 -9.81
CA ILE A 154 15.39 -1.59 -8.50
C ILE A 154 15.03 -2.65 -7.45
N GLY A 155 14.24 -3.66 -7.82
CA GLY A 155 13.82 -4.73 -6.92
C GLY A 155 14.87 -5.80 -6.65
N SER A 156 15.86 -5.95 -7.54
CA SER A 156 16.94 -6.94 -7.47
C SER A 156 18.28 -6.32 -7.08
N PHE A 157 18.32 -5.02 -6.80
CA PHE A 157 19.57 -4.36 -6.46
C PHE A 157 20.19 -5.01 -5.21
N PRO A 158 21.50 -5.32 -5.27
CA PRO A 158 22.06 -6.38 -4.44
C PRO A 158 22.41 -5.90 -3.03
N GLY A 159 22.21 -6.80 -2.06
CA GLY A 159 23.02 -6.86 -0.84
C GLY A 159 22.31 -6.42 0.44
N GLU A 160 21.81 -7.40 1.19
CA GLU A 160 21.47 -7.32 2.63
C GLU A 160 20.37 -6.33 3.06
N GLY A 161 19.52 -5.83 2.16
CA GLY A 161 18.40 -4.94 2.50
C GLY A 161 17.06 -5.66 2.63
N TRP A 162 16.11 -5.03 3.33
CA TRP A 162 14.72 -5.48 3.37
C TRP A 162 13.97 -5.08 2.08
N PRO A 163 12.91 -5.80 1.69
CA PRO A 163 12.13 -5.47 0.50
C PRO A 163 11.52 -4.06 0.56
N ILE A 164 11.46 -3.37 -0.59
CA ILE A 164 10.78 -2.08 -0.71
C ILE A 164 9.34 -2.30 -1.19
N ASP A 165 8.37 -2.22 -0.27
CA ASP A 165 6.98 -2.66 -0.52
C ASP A 165 5.99 -1.52 -0.82
N GLY A 166 6.38 -0.26 -0.62
CA GLY A 166 5.57 0.90 -0.94
C GLY A 166 5.80 1.41 -2.37
N PHE A 167 5.24 0.74 -3.38
CA PHE A 167 5.39 1.18 -4.77
C PHE A 167 4.21 2.03 -5.25
N THR A 168 4.51 3.23 -5.76
CA THR A 168 3.55 4.08 -6.45
C THR A 168 4.15 4.63 -7.75
N THR A 169 3.30 4.90 -8.71
CA THR A 169 3.69 5.65 -9.91
C THR A 169 3.40 7.12 -9.72
N ILE A 170 4.22 7.96 -10.29
CA ILE A 170 3.99 9.40 -10.30
C ILE A 170 3.22 9.73 -11.59
N PRO A 171 1.93 10.11 -11.49
CA PRO A 171 1.05 10.25 -12.64
C PRO A 171 1.31 11.54 -13.42
N ILE A 172 0.75 11.62 -14.63
CA ILE A 172 0.77 12.82 -15.47
C ILE A 172 -0.64 13.38 -15.55
N ARG A 173 -0.81 14.66 -15.18
CA ARG A 173 -2.12 15.32 -15.30
C ARG A 173 -2.56 15.36 -16.77
N GLY A 174 -3.75 14.85 -17.06
CA GLY A 174 -4.29 14.79 -18.43
C GLY A 174 -3.52 13.84 -19.36
N GLY A 175 -2.63 13.00 -18.82
CA GLY A 175 -1.86 12.04 -19.60
C GLY A 175 -2.70 10.87 -20.11
N MET A 176 -2.17 10.16 -21.12
CA MET A 176 -2.75 8.90 -21.55
C MET A 176 -2.66 7.86 -20.42
N VAL A 177 -3.70 7.03 -20.28
CA VAL A 177 -3.74 5.93 -19.29
C VAL A 177 -2.47 5.08 -19.36
N GLY A 178 -1.84 4.88 -18.20
CA GLY A 178 -0.62 4.09 -18.07
C GLY A 178 0.68 4.82 -18.42
N MET A 179 0.63 6.09 -18.81
CA MET A 179 1.83 6.95 -18.91
C MET A 179 2.15 7.55 -17.54
N VAL A 180 3.42 7.54 -17.16
CA VAL A 180 3.89 8.02 -15.85
C VAL A 180 5.09 8.95 -16.02
N LYS A 181 5.20 9.98 -15.17
CA LYS A 181 6.38 10.88 -15.14
C LYS A 181 7.51 10.33 -14.27
N GLY A 182 7.20 9.36 -13.44
CA GLY A 182 8.18 8.77 -12.54
C GLY A 182 7.65 7.60 -11.74
N LEU A 183 8.52 7.04 -10.91
CA LEU A 183 8.24 5.96 -9.97
C LEU A 183 8.66 6.39 -8.57
N ARG A 184 7.96 5.89 -7.56
CA ARG A 184 8.30 6.09 -6.15
C ARG A 184 8.23 4.75 -5.42
N TYR A 185 9.30 4.43 -4.72
CA TYR A 185 9.46 3.23 -3.91
C TYR A 185 9.74 3.66 -2.48
N VAL A 186 8.90 3.27 -1.54
CA VAL A 186 9.01 3.64 -0.13
C VAL A 186 9.21 2.37 0.68
N PHE A 187 10.22 2.36 1.55
CA PHE A 187 10.41 1.26 2.48
C PHE A 187 9.37 1.38 3.60
N LEU A 188 8.45 0.41 3.66
CA LEU A 188 7.32 0.39 4.59
C LEU A 188 7.40 -0.87 5.45
N PRO A 189 8.15 -0.84 6.56
CA PRO A 189 8.32 -1.99 7.43
C PRO A 189 6.97 -2.53 7.93
N GLU A 190 5.96 -1.68 8.12
CA GLU A 190 4.60 -2.04 8.51
C GLU A 190 3.89 -2.97 7.51
N ILE A 191 4.33 -2.97 6.25
CA ILE A 191 3.89 -3.90 5.21
C ILE A 191 4.87 -5.08 5.12
N SER A 192 6.17 -4.81 5.13
CA SER A 192 7.22 -5.81 4.94
C SER A 192 7.19 -6.93 6.00
N ILE A 193 6.92 -6.59 7.27
CA ILE A 193 6.84 -7.58 8.37
C ILE A 193 5.79 -8.69 8.15
N ARG A 194 4.81 -8.47 7.28
CA ARG A 194 3.81 -9.51 6.94
C ARG A 194 4.44 -10.68 6.18
N TRP A 195 5.44 -10.40 5.35
CA TRP A 195 6.01 -11.36 4.40
C TRP A 195 7.45 -11.72 4.72
N ASP A 196 8.12 -10.91 5.55
CA ASP A 196 9.49 -11.12 5.98
C ASP A 196 9.54 -11.48 7.47
N ALA A 197 9.64 -12.78 7.74
CA ALA A 197 9.69 -13.30 9.10
C ALA A 197 10.94 -12.83 9.86
N ALA A 198 12.08 -12.63 9.16
CA ALA A 198 13.29 -12.16 9.82
C ALA A 198 13.15 -10.70 10.25
N LEU A 199 12.52 -9.86 9.42
CA LEU A 199 12.21 -8.47 9.80
C LEU A 199 11.20 -8.44 10.94
N TYR A 200 10.16 -9.28 10.89
CA TYR A 200 9.16 -9.37 11.95
C TYR A 200 9.79 -9.74 13.29
N GLU A 201 10.57 -10.83 13.38
CA GLU A 201 11.19 -11.27 14.64
C GLU A 201 12.14 -10.22 15.20
N ARG A 202 12.90 -9.57 14.32
CA ARG A 202 13.82 -8.50 14.67
C ARG A 202 13.09 -7.31 15.29
N LEU A 203 12.09 -6.77 14.60
CA LEU A 203 11.31 -5.61 15.08
C LEU A 203 10.39 -5.93 16.26
N ALA A 204 9.95 -7.19 16.40
CA ALA A 204 9.16 -7.65 17.55
C ALA A 204 10.02 -7.82 18.81
N GLY A 205 11.28 -8.23 18.67
CA GLY A 205 12.23 -8.38 19.77
C GLY A 205 12.83 -7.05 20.24
N GLU A 206 13.22 -6.19 19.28
CA GLU A 206 13.93 -4.94 19.56
C GLU A 206 13.33 -3.78 18.73
N PRO A 207 12.22 -3.15 19.18
CA PRO A 207 11.56 -2.08 18.43
C PRO A 207 12.47 -0.88 18.11
N GLU A 208 13.48 -0.63 18.95
CA GLU A 208 14.49 0.43 18.76
C GLU A 208 15.35 0.21 17.51
N GLU A 209 15.45 -1.03 17.01
CA GLU A 209 16.19 -1.32 15.77
C GLU A 209 15.53 -0.74 14.52
N MET A 210 14.28 -0.27 14.62
CA MET A 210 13.61 0.42 13.52
C MET A 210 14.48 1.55 12.94
N GLU A 211 15.03 2.42 13.79
CA GLU A 211 15.83 3.56 13.32
C GLU A 211 17.09 3.11 12.57
N ILE A 212 17.76 2.08 13.11
CA ILE A 212 18.96 1.48 12.49
C ILE A 212 18.61 0.93 11.10
N ILE A 213 17.50 0.20 11.01
CA ILE A 213 17.01 -0.37 9.76
C ILE A 213 16.65 0.73 8.75
N LEU A 214 15.98 1.81 9.19
CA LEU A 214 15.62 2.93 8.32
C LEU A 214 16.87 3.64 7.76
N ILE A 215 17.89 3.87 8.59
CA ILE A 215 19.15 4.52 8.16
C ILE A 215 19.93 3.63 7.19
N ASP A 216 20.02 2.33 7.47
CA ASP A 216 20.66 1.37 6.58
C ASP A 216 19.94 1.29 5.22
N GLN A 217 18.60 1.28 5.23
CA GLN A 217 17.80 1.31 4.01
C GLN A 217 17.95 2.62 3.22
N ALA A 218 17.98 3.77 3.90
CA ALA A 218 18.25 5.06 3.27
C ALA A 218 19.63 5.06 2.58
N THR A 219 20.64 4.47 3.23
CA THR A 219 22.00 4.34 2.67
C THR A 219 21.99 3.47 1.40
N LYS A 220 21.29 2.34 1.44
CA LYS A 220 21.15 1.43 0.28
C LYS A 220 20.40 2.09 -0.87
N ILE A 221 19.30 2.78 -0.59
CA ILE A 221 18.55 3.57 -1.58
C ILE A 221 19.44 4.66 -2.19
N GLY A 222 20.21 5.38 -1.38
CA GLY A 222 21.14 6.39 -1.87
C GLY A 222 22.16 5.86 -2.88
N ARG A 223 22.59 4.59 -2.73
CA ARG A 223 23.51 3.92 -3.66
C ARG A 223 22.90 3.60 -5.02
N LEU A 224 21.56 3.50 -5.12
CA LEU A 224 20.85 3.27 -6.39
C LEU A 224 20.97 4.44 -7.37
N ARG A 225 21.17 5.66 -6.86
CA ARG A 225 21.17 6.88 -7.69
C ARG A 225 22.13 6.79 -8.87
N LYS A 226 23.41 6.45 -8.63
CA LYS A 226 24.44 6.48 -9.68
C LYS A 226 24.19 5.46 -10.80
N PRO A 227 23.86 4.18 -10.51
CA PRO A 227 23.41 3.23 -11.52
C PRO A 227 22.18 3.69 -12.30
N LEU A 228 21.15 4.20 -11.62
CA LEU A 228 19.92 4.63 -12.27
C LEU A 228 20.14 5.79 -13.24
N LEU A 229 21.00 6.74 -12.90
CA LEU A 229 21.36 7.86 -13.77
C LEU A 229 22.17 7.43 -15.02
N GLN A 230 22.61 6.17 -15.14
CA GLN A 230 23.19 5.67 -16.39
C GLN A 230 22.14 5.41 -17.48
N HIS A 231 20.86 5.30 -17.11
CA HIS A 231 19.77 5.15 -18.08
C HIS A 231 19.46 6.49 -18.73
N SER A 232 19.57 6.56 -20.06
CA SER A 232 19.42 7.81 -20.83
C SER A 232 18.06 8.49 -20.69
N TYR A 233 17.01 7.72 -20.38
CA TYR A 233 15.63 8.20 -20.23
C TYR A 233 15.29 8.66 -18.79
N ILE A 234 16.18 8.44 -17.82
CA ILE A 234 16.02 8.92 -16.45
C ILE A 234 16.55 10.37 -16.39
N GLU A 235 15.72 11.25 -15.85
CA GLU A 235 16.06 12.66 -15.60
C GLU A 235 16.79 12.77 -14.28
N ASP A 236 16.20 12.20 -13.22
CA ASP A 236 16.78 12.17 -11.90
C ASP A 236 16.37 10.92 -11.13
N ALA A 237 17.19 10.54 -10.15
CA ALA A 237 16.92 9.48 -9.20
C ALA A 237 17.50 9.88 -7.85
N TYR A 238 16.70 9.91 -6.80
CA TYR A 238 17.14 10.44 -5.51
C TYR A 238 16.41 9.81 -4.32
N LEU A 239 17.10 9.80 -3.18
CA LEU A 239 16.55 9.47 -1.88
C LEU A 239 15.62 10.61 -1.43
N ASN A 240 14.43 10.25 -0.99
CA ASN A 240 13.48 11.12 -0.31
C ASN A 240 13.02 10.48 0.99
N TRP A 241 12.53 11.32 1.89
CA TRP A 241 11.83 10.90 3.10
C TRP A 241 10.34 11.18 2.95
N PHE A 242 9.55 10.28 3.53
CA PHE A 242 8.10 10.32 3.46
C PHE A 242 7.53 10.14 4.85
N ASP A 243 6.56 10.96 5.23
CA ASP A 243 5.71 10.65 6.37
C ASP A 243 4.53 9.82 5.86
N VAL A 244 4.31 8.63 6.44
CA VAL A 244 3.38 7.64 5.88
C VAL A 244 2.50 7.04 6.96
N ILE A 245 1.20 6.95 6.67
CA ILE A 245 0.26 6.13 7.43
C ILE A 245 -0.01 4.84 6.66
N VAL A 246 0.13 3.70 7.33
CA VAL A 246 -0.14 2.37 6.77
C VAL A 246 -1.34 1.77 7.50
N GLY A 247 -2.28 1.21 6.75
CA GLY A 247 -3.40 0.44 7.29
C GLY A 247 -3.48 -0.92 6.61
N GLY A 248 -3.82 -1.95 7.37
CA GLY A 248 -4.02 -3.29 6.83
C GLY A 248 -5.39 -3.86 7.15
N ILE A 249 -5.69 -4.99 6.51
CA ILE A 249 -6.97 -5.69 6.66
C ILE A 249 -7.30 -6.04 8.11
N GLU A 250 -6.29 -6.14 8.98
CA GLU A 250 -6.43 -6.41 10.41
C GLU A 250 -6.90 -5.19 11.22
N ASN A 251 -6.60 -3.96 10.78
CA ASN A 251 -6.77 -2.75 11.60
C ASN A 251 -7.40 -1.56 10.86
N TYR A 252 -7.95 -1.74 9.65
CA TYR A 252 -8.64 -0.65 8.95
C TYR A 252 -9.74 0.00 9.78
N ASP A 253 -10.59 -0.78 10.47
CA ASP A 253 -11.72 -0.22 11.23
C ASP A 253 -11.25 0.68 12.37
N GLU A 254 -10.16 0.31 13.04
CA GLU A 254 -9.56 1.13 14.09
C GLU A 254 -8.95 2.42 13.53
N ILE A 255 -8.12 2.31 12.48
CA ILE A 255 -7.49 3.46 11.82
C ILE A 255 -8.56 4.43 11.30
N ILE A 256 -9.61 3.92 10.64
CA ILE A 256 -10.73 4.72 10.15
C ILE A 256 -11.43 5.43 11.32
N GLY A 257 -11.65 4.75 12.45
CA GLY A 257 -12.24 5.33 13.65
C GLY A 257 -11.41 6.48 14.22
N ARG A 258 -10.09 6.28 14.37
CA ARG A 258 -9.15 7.31 14.84
C ARG A 258 -9.13 8.53 13.91
N LEU A 259 -9.04 8.30 12.60
CA LEU A 259 -9.03 9.37 11.59
C LEU A 259 -10.35 10.15 11.59
N ALA A 260 -11.50 9.47 11.64
CA ALA A 260 -12.81 10.11 11.69
C ALA A 260 -12.97 10.99 12.95
N ALA A 261 -12.48 10.52 14.11
CA ALA A 261 -12.46 11.32 15.33
C ALA A 261 -11.59 12.57 15.19
N THR A 262 -10.39 12.43 14.61
CA THR A 262 -9.48 13.55 14.34
C THR A 262 -10.10 14.56 13.36
N VAL A 263 -10.75 14.09 12.29
CA VAL A 263 -11.48 14.95 11.33
C VAL A 263 -12.60 15.72 12.04
N ALA A 264 -13.38 15.06 12.90
CA ALA A 264 -14.46 15.70 13.65
C ALA A 264 -13.97 16.76 14.65
N VAL A 265 -12.76 16.59 15.21
CA VAL A 265 -12.12 17.61 16.07
C VAL A 265 -11.59 18.77 15.23
N HIS A 266 -10.93 18.48 14.10
CA HIS A 266 -10.41 19.48 13.19
C HIS A 266 -11.51 20.43 12.67
N VAL A 267 -12.63 19.88 12.20
CA VAL A 267 -13.78 20.67 11.72
C VAL A 267 -14.32 21.60 12.82
N ARG A 268 -14.29 21.17 14.09
CA ARG A 268 -14.74 21.99 15.23
C ARG A 268 -13.77 23.11 15.59
N ASN A 269 -12.47 22.89 15.43
CA ASN A 269 -11.44 23.80 15.95
C ASN A 269 -10.76 24.66 14.89
N HIS A 270 -11.03 24.45 13.59
CA HIS A 270 -10.35 25.08 12.46
C HIS A 270 -8.81 25.02 12.54
N ALA A 271 -8.26 24.05 13.31
CA ALA A 271 -6.83 23.95 13.57
C ALA A 271 -6.10 23.35 12.37
N SER A 272 -5.11 24.04 11.80
CA SER A 272 -4.37 23.54 10.63
C SER A 272 -3.79 22.13 10.87
N MET A 273 -3.96 21.24 9.90
CA MET A 273 -3.36 19.89 9.89
C MET A 273 -2.15 19.82 8.94
N THR A 274 -1.75 20.96 8.39
CA THR A 274 -0.63 21.07 7.46
C THR A 274 0.65 20.63 8.13
N ARG A 275 1.38 19.73 7.46
CA ARG A 275 2.64 19.14 7.94
C ARG A 275 2.58 18.47 9.30
N LYS A 276 1.39 18.29 9.87
CA LYS A 276 1.24 17.49 11.09
C LYS A 276 1.64 16.04 10.77
N PRO A 277 2.61 15.45 11.51
CA PRO A 277 3.02 14.07 11.29
C PRO A 277 1.84 13.11 11.36
N PHE A 278 1.80 12.10 10.48
CA PHE A 278 0.72 11.11 10.48
C PHE A 278 0.64 10.32 11.80
N SER A 279 1.78 10.09 12.46
CA SER A 279 1.84 9.54 13.83
C SER A 279 0.98 10.37 14.78
N GLU A 280 1.18 11.68 14.82
CA GLU A 280 0.39 12.58 15.67
C GLU A 280 -1.09 12.68 15.25
N ILE A 281 -1.40 12.52 13.96
CA ILE A 281 -2.79 12.44 13.47
C ILE A 281 -3.51 11.21 14.04
N LEU A 282 -2.77 10.11 14.17
CA LEU A 282 -3.24 8.86 14.80
C LEU A 282 -3.22 8.88 16.33
N GLN A 283 -2.68 9.95 16.93
CA GLN A 283 -2.41 10.04 18.37
C GLN A 283 -1.47 8.92 18.85
N LEU A 284 -0.47 8.61 18.03
CA LEU A 284 0.58 7.64 18.28
C LEU A 284 1.94 8.32 18.07
N ASP A 285 3.00 7.79 18.66
CA ASP A 285 4.37 8.04 18.19
C ASP A 285 4.76 6.99 17.12
N SER A 286 5.89 7.20 16.45
CA SER A 286 6.33 6.28 15.38
C SER A 286 6.57 4.84 15.85
N ALA A 287 7.07 4.65 17.07
CA ALA A 287 7.27 3.31 17.65
C ALA A 287 5.92 2.63 17.91
N ALA A 288 4.94 3.37 18.40
CA ALA A 288 3.59 2.89 18.67
C ALA A 288 2.84 2.53 17.38
N VAL A 289 3.07 3.24 16.25
CA VAL A 289 2.52 2.84 14.93
C VAL A 289 3.00 1.45 14.53
N LEU A 290 4.31 1.17 14.68
CA LEU A 290 4.84 -0.16 14.37
C LEU A 290 4.34 -1.22 15.37
N GLN A 291 4.35 -0.92 16.66
CA GLN A 291 3.92 -1.86 17.69
C GLN A 291 2.44 -2.24 17.54
N ASP A 292 1.58 -1.27 17.22
CA ASP A 292 0.18 -1.50 16.88
C ASP A 292 0.06 -2.49 15.71
N ARG A 293 0.84 -2.26 14.65
CA ARG A 293 0.88 -3.14 13.48
C ARG A 293 1.33 -4.57 13.83
N LEU A 294 2.41 -4.71 14.58
CA LEU A 294 2.93 -6.01 15.02
C LEU A 294 1.90 -6.77 15.86
N PHE A 295 1.22 -6.08 16.79
CA PHE A 295 0.16 -6.65 17.61
C PHE A 295 -0.98 -7.22 16.76
N HIS A 296 -1.48 -6.45 15.79
CA HIS A 296 -2.58 -6.87 14.92
C HIS A 296 -2.21 -8.05 14.01
N ILE A 297 -1.00 -8.05 13.44
CA ILE A 297 -0.52 -9.16 12.60
C ILE A 297 -0.41 -10.44 13.43
N ARG A 298 0.15 -10.36 14.65
CA ARG A 298 0.26 -11.50 15.57
C ARG A 298 -1.11 -12.04 15.98
N ALA A 299 -2.04 -11.17 16.36
CA ALA A 299 -3.39 -11.54 16.77
C ALA A 299 -4.14 -12.24 15.62
N SER A 300 -4.03 -11.72 14.39
CA SER A 300 -4.62 -12.32 13.20
C SER A 300 -4.05 -13.73 12.92
N ALA A 301 -2.73 -13.90 13.01
CA ALA A 301 -2.07 -15.20 12.85
C ALA A 301 -2.53 -16.23 13.90
N MET A 302 -2.69 -15.81 15.16
CA MET A 302 -3.20 -16.67 16.24
C MET A 302 -4.66 -17.11 15.99
N MET A 303 -5.53 -16.19 15.57
CA MET A 303 -6.94 -16.50 15.29
C MET A 303 -7.10 -17.48 14.11
N LEU A 304 -6.28 -17.33 13.07
CA LEU A 304 -6.24 -18.27 11.95
C LEU A 304 -5.74 -19.66 12.39
N GLY A 305 -4.72 -19.72 13.25
CA GLY A 305 -4.19 -20.97 13.82
C GLY A 305 -5.17 -21.70 14.74
N GLN A 306 -5.97 -20.97 15.53
CA GLN A 306 -7.03 -21.54 16.36
C GLN A 306 -8.21 -22.03 15.53
N THR A 307 -8.56 -21.32 14.45
CA THR A 307 -9.64 -21.71 13.55
C THR A 307 -9.30 -23.00 12.79
N THR A 308 -8.05 -23.15 12.32
CA THR A 308 -7.59 -24.38 11.66
C THR A 308 -7.48 -25.56 12.63
N ALA A 309 -7.00 -25.33 13.86
CA ALA A 309 -6.95 -26.35 14.91
C ALA A 309 -8.35 -26.82 15.36
N SER A 310 -9.29 -25.88 15.55
CA SER A 310 -10.69 -26.19 15.89
C SER A 310 -11.38 -27.00 14.79
N ARG A 311 -11.14 -26.62 13.52
CA ARG A 311 -11.72 -27.32 12.36
C ARG A 311 -11.13 -28.73 12.18
N ALA A 312 -9.84 -28.92 12.51
CA ALA A 312 -9.21 -30.24 12.53
C ALA A 312 -9.75 -31.12 13.68
N HIS A 313 -10.04 -30.52 14.84
CA HIS A 313 -10.65 -31.21 15.97
C HIS A 313 -12.11 -31.63 15.69
N ASP A 314 -12.90 -30.80 15.00
CA ASP A 314 -14.27 -31.12 14.59
C ASP A 314 -14.34 -32.20 13.50
N LEU A 315 -13.34 -32.25 12.61
CA LEU A 315 -13.21 -33.32 11.61
C LEU A 315 -12.79 -34.66 12.25
N GLN A 316 -12.03 -34.64 13.35
CA GLN A 316 -11.69 -35.85 14.10
C GLN A 316 -12.83 -36.33 15.00
N SER A 317 -13.66 -35.43 15.56
CA SER A 317 -14.80 -35.79 16.39
C SER A 317 -15.98 -36.36 15.58
N THR A 318 -16.20 -35.89 14.34
CA THR A 318 -17.25 -36.40 13.43
C THR A 318 -16.93 -37.77 12.83
N SER A 319 -15.65 -38.17 12.78
CA SER A 319 -15.24 -39.51 12.32
C SER A 319 -15.44 -40.65 13.32
N ARG A 320 -15.85 -40.36 14.57
CA ARG A 320 -16.03 -41.37 15.64
C ARG A 320 -17.47 -41.78 15.95
N THR A 321 -18.48 -41.18 15.32
CA THR A 321 -19.88 -41.58 15.52
C THR A 321 -20.61 -41.72 14.19
N GLY A 322 -20.66 -42.94 13.66
CA GLY A 322 -21.66 -43.34 12.67
C GLY A 322 -21.13 -44.17 11.50
N ILE A 323 -20.69 -45.41 11.75
CA ILE A 323 -20.78 -46.45 10.73
C ILE A 323 -22.03 -47.27 11.07
N VAL A 324 -23.14 -46.95 10.40
CA VAL A 324 -24.25 -47.89 10.23
C VAL A 324 -24.04 -48.49 8.84
N GLU A 325 -23.61 -49.75 8.79
CA GLU A 325 -23.46 -50.52 7.56
C GLU A 325 -24.82 -50.66 6.86
N PRO A 326 -24.93 -50.34 5.55
CA PRO A 326 -26.12 -50.67 4.79
C PRO A 326 -26.03 -52.14 4.34
N LYS A 327 -27.04 -52.94 4.71
CA LYS A 327 -27.29 -54.27 4.13
C LYS A 327 -27.58 -54.12 2.64
N VAL A 328 -26.72 -54.66 1.80
CA VAL A 328 -26.94 -54.81 0.36
C VAL A 328 -27.83 -56.04 0.13
N SER A 329 -29.06 -55.82 -0.31
CA SER A 329 -29.90 -56.86 -0.91
C SER A 329 -29.58 -56.96 -2.40
N GLU A 330 -29.09 -58.11 -2.82
CA GLU A 330 -28.95 -58.50 -4.23
C GLU A 330 -30.33 -58.51 -4.92
N ASN A 331 -30.41 -57.87 -6.08
CA ASN A 331 -31.29 -58.33 -7.15
C ASN A 331 -30.70 -57.91 -8.49
N VAL A 332 -30.07 -58.89 -9.13
CA VAL A 332 -29.66 -58.87 -10.53
C VAL A 332 -30.88 -59.23 -11.37
N GLN A 333 -31.27 -58.37 -12.30
CA GLN A 333 -31.99 -58.81 -13.49
C GLN A 333 -31.57 -57.98 -14.70
N ALA A 334 -30.95 -58.69 -15.64
CA ALA A 334 -30.59 -58.24 -16.97
C ALA A 334 -31.79 -58.37 -17.93
N TYR A 335 -31.87 -57.48 -18.91
CA TYR A 335 -31.94 -57.75 -20.37
C TYR A 335 -32.69 -56.64 -21.10
N GLY A 336 -32.16 -56.27 -22.28
CA GLY A 336 -32.94 -55.79 -23.41
C GLY A 336 -32.90 -54.30 -23.65
#